data_AF-A0AAU7PUX9-F1
#
_entry.id   AF-A0AAU7PUX9-F1
#
_cell.length_a   1.000
_cell.length_b   1.000
_cell.length_c   1.000
_cell.angle_alpha   90.00
_cell.angle_beta   90.00
_cell.angle_gamma   90.00
#
_symmetry.space_group_name_H-M   'P 1'
#
loop_
_entity.id
_entity.type
_entity.pdbx_description
1 polymer ?
#
loop_
_entity_poly.entity_id
_entity_poly.type
_entity_poly.pdbx_seq_one_letter_code
_entity_poly.pdbx_strand_id
1 'polypeptide(L)'
;MMHRKHPSGVFMMEMIAVVFFFILCAGICIKTFVKADFMSREAADLNQGVLIAQSVAEVWKDNGPEGLEKRFQAYEAEDGSESYAMGFDKAGDPCEEEKAVFGVRAEMTGPGRAEVTVSRNGKSVYSLTVNRHETRH
;
A
#
# COMPACT_ATOMS: atom_id res chain seq x y z
N MET A 1 -10.96 73.52 16.80
CA MET A 1 -10.95 72.37 15.86
C MET A 1 -10.49 71.14 16.62
N MET A 2 -11.40 70.26 17.03
CA MET A 2 -11.04 68.98 17.66
C MET A 2 -10.60 68.01 16.57
N HIS A 3 -9.30 67.78 16.44
CA HIS A 3 -8.75 66.73 15.61
C HIS A 3 -8.97 65.39 16.32
N ARG A 4 -10.12 64.75 16.09
CA ARG A 4 -10.35 63.35 16.46
C ARG A 4 -9.33 62.50 15.72
N LYS A 5 -8.27 62.04 16.42
CA LYS A 5 -7.43 60.96 15.89
C LYS A 5 -8.32 59.74 15.75
N HIS A 6 -8.58 59.35 14.51
CA HIS A 6 -9.45 58.21 14.19
C HIS A 6 -8.89 56.93 14.86
N PRO A 7 -9.68 56.18 15.65
CA PRO A 7 -9.28 54.88 16.19
C PRO A 7 -9.24 53.76 15.13
N SER A 8 -9.30 54.12 13.84
CA SER A 8 -9.38 53.20 12.69
C SER A 8 -8.21 52.22 12.61
N GLY A 9 -7.02 52.62 13.07
CA GLY A 9 -5.83 51.76 13.08
C GLY A 9 -5.95 50.54 14.01
N VAL A 10 -6.61 50.69 15.16
CA VAL A 10 -6.74 49.60 16.15
C VAL A 10 -7.73 48.55 15.68
N PHE A 11 -8.86 48.98 15.11
CA PHE A 11 -9.85 48.07 14.52
C PHE A 11 -9.30 47.31 13.31
N MET A 12 -8.52 47.98 12.45
CA MET A 12 -7.84 47.32 11.33
C MET A 12 -6.78 46.31 11.81
N MET A 13 -6.02 46.64 12.85
CA MET A 13 -5.00 45.75 13.41
C MET A 13 -5.61 44.45 13.96
N GLU A 14 -6.76 44.55 14.63
CA GLU A 14 -7.48 43.39 15.17
C GLU A 14 -7.99 42.46 14.06
N MET A 15 -8.58 43.03 13.00
CA MET A 15 -9.05 42.25 11.84
C MET A 15 -7.91 41.55 11.10
N ILE A 16 -6.75 42.20 10.96
CA ILE A 16 -5.56 41.58 10.36
C ILE A 16 -5.07 40.40 11.21
N ALA A 17 -5.08 40.53 12.54
CA ALA A 17 -4.69 39.44 13.44
C ALA A 17 -5.63 38.23 13.30
N VAL A 18 -6.95 38.45 13.24
CA VAL A 18 -7.94 37.37 13.04
C VAL A 18 -7.72 36.65 11.71
N VAL A 19 -7.54 37.40 10.62
CA VAL A 19 -7.27 36.82 9.29
C VAL A 19 -5.94 36.06 9.29
N PHE A 20 -4.91 36.55 9.98
CA PHE A 20 -3.63 35.88 10.10
C PHE A 20 -3.77 34.52 10.81
N PHE A 21 -4.49 34.46 11.94
CA PHE A 21 -4.78 33.19 12.61
C PHE A 21 -5.58 32.24 11.71
N PHE A 22 -6.56 32.75 10.99
CA PHE A 22 -7.34 31.95 10.06
C PHE A 22 -6.48 31.36 8.93
N ILE A 23 -5.55 32.15 8.38
CA ILE A 23 -4.59 31.68 7.37
C ILE A 23 -3.66 30.60 7.96
N LEU A 24 -3.16 30.80 9.18
CA LEU A 24 -2.32 29.79 9.85
C LEU A 24 -3.07 28.47 10.06
N CYS A 25 -4.30 28.54 10.57
CA CYS A 25 -5.17 27.39 10.74
C CYS A 25 -5.44 26.70 9.39
N ALA A 26 -5.83 27.45 8.36
CA ALA A 26 -6.06 26.91 7.02
C ALA A 26 -4.80 26.20 6.47
N GLY A 27 -3.62 26.78 6.66
CA GLY A 27 -2.36 26.17 6.26
C GLY A 27 -2.06 24.85 6.98
N ILE A 28 -2.32 24.78 8.29
CA ILE A 28 -2.16 23.54 9.07
C ILE A 28 -3.19 22.49 8.61
N CYS A 29 -4.45 22.89 8.44
CA CYS A 29 -5.52 22.00 7.98
C CYS A 29 -5.19 21.38 6.61
N ILE A 30 -4.76 22.19 5.63
CA ILE A 30 -4.36 21.69 4.30
C ILE A 30 -3.18 20.74 4.41
N LYS A 31 -2.15 21.08 5.19
CA LYS A 31 -0.98 20.20 5.41
C LYS A 31 -1.40 18.85 5.99
N THR A 32 -2.25 18.86 7.03
CA THR A 32 -2.75 17.62 7.65
C THR A 32 -3.59 16.81 6.69
N PHE A 33 -4.41 17.46 5.86
CA PHE A 33 -5.25 16.78 4.86
C PHE A 33 -4.43 16.09 3.78
N VAL A 34 -3.42 16.78 3.21
CA VAL A 34 -2.53 16.17 2.21
C VAL A 34 -1.77 14.98 2.80
N LYS A 35 -1.33 15.09 4.05
CA LYS A 35 -0.68 13.98 4.75
C LYS A 35 -1.63 12.81 4.96
N ALA A 36 -2.88 13.07 5.33
CA ALA A 36 -3.91 12.05 5.49
C ALA A 36 -4.25 11.35 4.17
N ASP A 37 -4.32 12.09 3.05
CA ASP A 37 -4.54 11.51 1.72
C ASP A 37 -3.39 10.58 1.32
N PHE A 38 -2.14 11.00 1.54
CA PHE A 38 -0.97 10.15 1.29
C PHE A 38 -1.01 8.88 2.15
N MET A 39 -1.26 9.01 3.45
CA MET A 39 -1.41 7.85 4.35
C MET A 39 -2.56 6.93 3.93
N SER A 40 -3.68 7.48 3.48
CA SER A 40 -4.82 6.69 3.02
C SER A 40 -4.50 5.89 1.76
N ARG A 41 -3.69 6.44 0.85
CA ARG A 41 -3.22 5.72 -0.34
C ARG A 41 -2.26 4.60 0.03
N GLU A 42 -1.30 4.86 0.91
CA GLU A 42 -0.39 3.81 1.41
C GLU A 42 -1.16 2.70 2.13
N ALA A 43 -2.18 3.04 2.93
CA ALA A 43 -3.03 2.06 3.59
C ALA A 43 -3.85 1.22 2.59
N ALA A 44 -4.35 1.84 1.51
CA ALA A 44 -5.04 1.12 0.45
C ALA A 44 -4.11 0.13 -0.29
N ASP A 45 -2.88 0.55 -0.56
CA ASP A 45 -1.86 -0.30 -1.19
C ASP A 45 -1.46 -1.46 -0.27
N LEU A 46 -1.29 -1.19 1.03
CA LEU A 46 -1.00 -2.22 2.02
C LEU A 46 -2.15 -3.23 2.11
N ASN A 47 -3.39 -2.76 2.20
CA ASN A 47 -4.55 -3.63 2.25
C ASN A 47 -4.66 -4.51 1.00
N GLN A 48 -4.42 -3.94 -0.18
CA GLN A 48 -4.37 -4.73 -1.41
C GLN A 48 -3.23 -5.75 -1.39
N GLY A 49 -2.04 -5.37 -0.95
CA GLY A 49 -0.91 -6.30 -0.80
C GLY A 49 -1.22 -7.46 0.14
N VAL A 50 -1.92 -7.21 1.25
CA VAL A 50 -2.39 -8.27 2.17
C VAL A 50 -3.35 -9.23 1.48
N LEU A 51 -4.35 -8.72 0.75
CA LEU A 51 -5.33 -9.55 0.05
C LEU A 51 -4.68 -10.41 -1.03
N ILE A 52 -3.78 -9.82 -1.82
CA ILE A 52 -3.02 -10.54 -2.85
C ILE A 52 -2.17 -11.65 -2.20
N ALA A 53 -1.43 -11.32 -1.13
CA ALA A 53 -0.59 -12.28 -0.43
C ALA A 53 -1.42 -13.45 0.11
N GLN A 54 -2.59 -13.16 0.71
CA GLN A 54 -3.51 -14.18 1.22
C GLN A 54 -4.06 -15.06 0.11
N SER A 55 -4.49 -14.48 -1.01
CA SER A 55 -5.00 -15.22 -2.16
C SER A 55 -3.95 -16.19 -2.72
N VAL A 56 -2.70 -15.73 -2.87
CA VAL A 56 -1.57 -16.56 -3.31
C VAL A 56 -1.28 -17.67 -2.29
N ALA A 57 -1.27 -17.34 -1.00
CA ALA A 57 -1.03 -18.30 0.06
C ALA A 57 -2.10 -19.39 0.14
N GLU A 58 -3.37 -19.04 -0.06
CA GLU A 58 -4.49 -19.98 -0.07
C GLU A 58 -4.40 -20.94 -1.25
N VAL A 59 -4.14 -20.43 -2.46
CA VAL A 59 -3.99 -21.28 -3.65
C VAL A 59 -2.78 -22.20 -3.52
N TRP A 60 -1.65 -21.69 -3.02
CA TRP A 60 -0.47 -22.52 -2.77
C TRP A 60 -0.73 -23.61 -1.72
N LYS A 61 -1.45 -23.27 -0.64
CA LYS A 61 -1.78 -24.23 0.41
C LYS A 61 -2.71 -25.34 -0.09
N ASP A 62 -3.65 -25.01 -0.97
CA ASP A 62 -4.63 -25.95 -1.52
C ASP A 62 -4.03 -26.81 -2.64
N ASN A 63 -3.44 -26.17 -3.64
CA ASN A 63 -3.05 -26.79 -4.92
C ASN A 63 -1.53 -26.83 -5.15
N GLY A 64 -0.71 -26.32 -4.22
CA GLY A 64 0.73 -26.26 -4.39
C GLY A 64 1.18 -25.30 -5.50
N PRO A 65 2.41 -25.47 -6.05
CA PRO A 65 2.95 -24.60 -7.09
C PRO A 65 2.16 -24.66 -8.40
N GLU A 66 1.64 -25.82 -8.80
CA GLU A 66 0.81 -25.96 -10.02
C GLU A 66 -0.45 -25.07 -9.98
N GLY A 67 -1.02 -24.88 -8.79
CA GLY A 67 -2.16 -23.97 -8.58
C GLY A 67 -1.80 -22.52 -8.86
N LEU A 68 -0.58 -22.11 -8.53
CA LEU A 68 -0.08 -20.75 -8.76
C LEU A 68 0.09 -20.48 -10.26
N GLU A 69 0.68 -21.43 -11.00
CA GLU A 69 0.84 -21.32 -12.46
C GLU A 69 -0.51 -21.22 -13.15
N LYS A 70 -1.45 -22.09 -12.79
CA LYS A 70 -2.77 -22.15 -13.43
C LYS A 70 -3.66 -20.95 -13.10
N ARG A 71 -3.63 -20.46 -11.85
CA ARG A 71 -4.55 -19.41 -11.38
C ARG A 71 -4.00 -18.00 -11.58
N PHE A 72 -2.68 -17.83 -11.49
CA PHE A 72 -2.01 -16.53 -11.47
C PHE A 72 -0.97 -16.35 -12.57
N GLN A 73 -0.85 -17.29 -13.51
CA GLN A 73 0.17 -17.25 -14.56
C GLN A 73 1.58 -17.13 -13.95
N ALA A 74 1.77 -17.76 -12.79
CA ALA A 74 3.06 -17.77 -12.11
C ALA A 74 4.11 -18.49 -12.97
N TYR A 75 5.34 -18.03 -12.86
CA TYR A 75 6.50 -18.62 -13.51
C TYR A 75 7.62 -18.82 -12.47
N GLU A 76 8.43 -19.86 -12.65
CA GLU A 76 9.59 -20.09 -11.79
C GLU A 76 10.63 -18.99 -11.97
N ALA A 77 11.21 -18.51 -10.88
CA ALA A 77 12.26 -17.53 -10.92
C ALA A 77 13.57 -18.16 -11.44
N GLU A 78 14.25 -17.46 -12.34
CA GLU A 78 15.53 -17.90 -12.92
C GLU A 78 16.73 -17.70 -11.97
N ASP A 79 16.52 -17.78 -10.65
CA ASP A 79 17.57 -17.65 -9.62
C ASP A 79 18.02 -18.99 -9.02
N GLY A 80 17.46 -20.10 -9.50
CA GLY A 80 17.78 -21.46 -9.04
C GLY A 80 17.21 -21.78 -7.65
N SER A 81 16.38 -20.90 -7.08
CA SER A 81 15.57 -21.19 -5.91
C SER A 81 14.23 -21.80 -6.32
N GLU A 82 13.60 -22.60 -5.44
CA GLU A 82 12.19 -22.97 -5.60
C GLU A 82 11.32 -21.74 -5.28
N SER A 83 11.29 -20.76 -6.18
CA SER A 83 10.44 -19.59 -6.05
C SER A 83 9.64 -19.29 -7.31
N TYR A 84 8.42 -18.82 -7.10
CA TYR A 84 7.47 -18.50 -8.15
C TYR A 84 7.18 -17.00 -8.13
N ALA A 85 7.27 -16.36 -9.30
CA ALA A 85 6.94 -14.96 -9.49
C ALA A 85 5.64 -14.81 -10.27
N MET A 86 4.87 -13.77 -9.96
CA MET A 86 3.60 -13.46 -10.61
C MET A 86 3.24 -11.98 -10.49
N GLY A 87 2.51 -11.46 -11.48
CA GLY A 87 2.10 -10.06 -11.57
C GLY A 87 0.61 -9.87 -11.28
N PHE A 88 0.28 -8.78 -10.59
CA PHE A 88 -1.10 -8.36 -10.33
C PHE A 88 -1.32 -6.89 -10.68
N ASP A 89 -2.50 -6.58 -11.19
CA ASP A 89 -2.90 -5.21 -11.49
C ASP A 89 -3.31 -4.44 -10.21
N LYS A 90 -3.82 -3.22 -10.37
CA LYS A 90 -4.25 -2.40 -9.22
C LYS A 90 -5.47 -2.97 -8.49
N ALA A 91 -6.30 -3.78 -9.15
CA ALA A 91 -7.48 -4.40 -8.57
C ALA A 91 -7.16 -5.71 -7.82
N GLY A 92 -5.95 -6.25 -7.99
CA GLY A 92 -5.53 -7.53 -7.43
C GLY A 92 -5.84 -8.71 -8.34
N ASP A 93 -6.09 -8.46 -9.63
CA ASP A 93 -6.30 -9.49 -10.63
C ASP A 93 -4.96 -9.87 -11.29
N PRO A 94 -4.74 -11.16 -11.61
CA PRO A 94 -3.49 -11.62 -12.21
C PRO A 94 -3.34 -11.05 -13.62
N CYS A 95 -2.16 -10.52 -13.92
CA CYS A 95 -1.84 -9.91 -15.21
C CYS A 95 -0.38 -10.16 -15.60
N GLU A 96 -0.07 -9.86 -16.87
CA GLU A 96 1.29 -9.91 -17.37
C GLU A 96 2.19 -8.88 -16.68
N GLU A 97 3.49 -9.17 -16.61
CA GLU A 97 4.49 -8.38 -15.88
C GLU A 97 4.53 -6.91 -16.32
N GLU A 98 4.39 -6.64 -17.63
CA GLU A 98 4.39 -5.27 -18.18
C GLU A 98 3.23 -4.40 -17.67
N LYS A 99 2.13 -5.03 -17.23
CA LYS A 99 0.92 -4.36 -16.72
C LYS A 99 0.83 -4.46 -15.18
N ALA A 100 1.75 -5.20 -14.56
CA ALA A 100 1.71 -5.46 -13.14
C ALA A 100 2.00 -4.19 -12.34
N VAL A 101 1.11 -3.89 -11.40
CA VAL A 101 1.30 -2.85 -10.40
C VAL A 101 1.92 -3.45 -9.14
N PHE A 102 1.56 -4.70 -8.82
CA PHE A 102 2.10 -5.47 -7.71
C PHE A 102 2.83 -6.70 -8.26
N GLY A 103 4.05 -6.93 -7.79
CA GLY A 103 4.81 -8.15 -8.05
C GLY A 103 4.81 -9.03 -6.81
N VAL A 104 4.56 -10.32 -6.99
CA VAL A 104 4.53 -11.28 -5.89
C VAL A 104 5.60 -12.35 -6.12
N ARG A 105 6.32 -12.69 -5.05
CA ARG A 105 7.27 -13.78 -5.01
C ARG A 105 6.86 -14.76 -3.92
N ALA A 106 6.63 -16.01 -4.29
CA ALA A 106 6.39 -17.11 -3.37
C ALA A 106 7.64 -17.99 -3.32
N GLU A 107 8.38 -17.97 -2.22
CA GLU A 107 9.62 -18.73 -2.01
C GLU A 107 9.37 -19.93 -1.11
N MET A 108 9.72 -21.13 -1.57
CA MET A 108 9.63 -22.36 -0.78
C MET A 108 10.82 -22.41 0.19
N THR A 109 10.57 -22.07 1.45
CA THR A 109 11.61 -21.97 2.48
C THR A 109 11.81 -23.28 3.24
N GLY A 110 11.01 -24.31 2.97
CA GLY A 110 11.16 -25.65 3.54
C GLY A 110 9.97 -26.56 3.25
N PRO A 111 10.00 -27.82 3.71
CA PRO A 111 8.93 -28.78 3.49
C PRO A 111 7.61 -28.26 4.07
N GLY A 112 6.62 -28.05 3.19
CA GLY A 112 5.32 -27.51 3.56
C GLY A 112 5.36 -26.06 4.04
N ARG A 113 6.40 -25.27 3.75
CA ARG A 113 6.49 -23.86 4.15
C ARG A 113 6.89 -22.97 2.98
N ALA A 114 6.11 -21.90 2.79
CA ALA A 114 6.39 -20.88 1.78
C ALA A 114 6.31 -19.48 2.39
N GLU A 115 7.15 -18.58 1.89
CA GLU A 115 7.07 -17.15 2.16
C GLU A 115 6.54 -16.42 0.93
N VAL A 116 5.42 -15.72 1.09
CA VAL A 116 4.79 -14.93 0.03
C VAL A 116 5.07 -13.46 0.30
N THR A 117 5.88 -12.86 -0.55
CA THR A 117 6.24 -11.44 -0.50
C THR A 117 5.55 -10.68 -1.62
N VAL A 118 4.83 -9.62 -1.26
CA VAL A 118 4.20 -8.69 -2.21
C VAL A 118 5.00 -7.40 -2.25
N SER A 119 5.32 -6.96 -3.46
CA SER A 119 6.13 -5.78 -3.73
C SER A 119 5.39 -4.85 -4.69
N ARG A 120 5.64 -3.55 -4.55
CA ARG A 120 5.12 -2.51 -5.43
C ARG A 120 6.26 -1.54 -5.74
N ASN A 121 6.51 -1.26 -7.03
CA ASN A 121 7.61 -0.39 -7.47
C ASN A 121 8.98 -0.76 -6.83
N GLY A 122 9.26 -2.06 -6.67
CA GLY A 122 10.50 -2.54 -6.05
C GLY A 122 10.57 -2.44 -4.52
N LYS A 123 9.55 -1.92 -3.84
CA LYS A 123 9.46 -1.89 -2.37
C LYS A 123 8.54 -3.00 -1.88
N SER A 124 9.00 -3.80 -0.92
CA SER A 124 8.14 -4.78 -0.24
C SER A 124 7.04 -4.03 0.52
N VAL A 125 5.79 -4.38 0.22
CA VAL A 125 4.59 -3.82 0.86
C VAL A 125 4.17 -4.72 2.00
N TYR A 126 4.21 -6.03 1.81
CA TYR A 126 3.80 -7.03 2.79
C TYR A 126 4.50 -8.36 2.53
N SER A 127 4.77 -9.12 3.59
CA SER A 127 5.20 -10.52 3.51
C SER A 127 4.41 -11.36 4.51
N LEU A 128 4.05 -12.57 4.13
CA LEU A 128 3.49 -13.57 5.03
C LEU A 128 4.16 -14.92 4.82
N THR A 129 4.30 -15.68 5.89
CA THR A 129 4.74 -17.08 5.83
C THR A 129 3.54 -18.00 5.98
N VAL A 130 3.36 -18.92 5.04
CA VAL A 130 2.29 -19.93 5.03
C VAL A 130 2.86 -21.32 5.25
N ASN A 131 2.18 -22.11 6.08
CA ASN A 131 2.48 -23.52 6.29
C ASN A 131 1.34 -24.38 5.72
N ARG A 132 1.70 -25.36 4.91
CA ARG A 132 0.82 -26.41 4.38
C ARG A 132 0.91 -27.60 5.33
N HIS A 133 -0.19 -27.88 6.03
CA HIS A 133 -0.30 -29.09 6.84
C HIS A 133 -0.69 -30.25 5.90
N GLU A 134 0.19 -31.24 5.76
CA GLU A 134 -0.21 -32.54 5.22
C GLU A 134 -1.14 -33.19 6.25
N THR A 135 -2.45 -33.09 6.02
CA THR A 135 -3.42 -33.92 6.74
C THR A 135 -3.19 -35.35 6.27
N ARG A 136 -2.38 -36.09 7.01
CA ARG A 136 -2.15 -37.52 6.84
C ARG A 136 -3.49 -38.23 7.05
N HIS A 137 -4.16 -38.55 5.95
CA HIS A 137 -5.37 -39.38 5.93
C HIS A 137 -5.01 -40.87 5.89
#